data_AF-A0A960S472-F1
#
_entry.id   AF-A0A960S472-F1
#
_cell.length_a   1.000
_cell.length_b   1.000
_cell.length_c   1.000
_cell.angle_alpha   90.00
_cell.angle_beta   90.00
_cell.angle_gamma   90.00
#
_symmetry.space_group_name_H-M   'P 1'
#
loop_
_entity.id
_entity.type
_entity.pdbx_description
1 polymer ?
#
loop_
_entity_poly.entity_id
_entity_poly.type
_entity_poly.pdbx_seq_one_letter_code
_entity_poly.pdbx_strand_id
1 'polypeptide(L)'
;MTFFDEETLVHLSKLCRIDCEGEELKDLLKNLQAILRYMEELKEIDTENVPVCNHVSEHVESFMRDDEVTETLDRETFLKNSPSQVGGMVRVPTVIKF
;
A
#
# COMPACT_ATOMS: atom_id res chain seq x y z
N MET A 1 -18.65 -1.44 17.51
CA MET A 1 -17.19 -1.43 17.31
C MET A 1 -16.80 -2.77 16.72
N THR A 2 -16.29 -2.79 15.49
CA THR A 2 -15.73 -4.00 14.89
C THR A 2 -14.46 -4.35 15.65
N PHE A 3 -14.49 -5.50 16.32
CA PHE A 3 -13.33 -6.03 17.04
C PHE A 3 -12.29 -6.47 16.01
N PHE A 4 -11.09 -5.91 16.06
CA PHE A 4 -9.98 -6.31 15.19
C PHE A 4 -9.36 -7.60 15.73
N ASP A 5 -9.63 -8.72 15.07
CA ASP A 5 -9.21 -10.06 15.47
C ASP A 5 -8.14 -10.65 14.54
N GLU A 6 -7.70 -11.86 14.88
CA GLU A 6 -6.67 -12.60 14.13
C GLU A 6 -7.11 -12.90 12.69
N GLU A 7 -8.39 -13.22 12.46
CA GLU A 7 -8.91 -13.46 11.11
C GLU A 7 -8.81 -12.20 10.24
N THR A 8 -9.17 -11.05 10.81
CA THR A 8 -9.03 -9.75 10.15
C THR A 8 -7.57 -9.43 9.84
N LEU A 9 -6.64 -9.74 10.77
CA LEU A 9 -5.21 -9.54 10.55
C LEU A 9 -4.65 -10.45 9.44
N VAL A 10 -5.05 -11.73 9.41
CA VAL A 10 -4.67 -12.67 8.35
C VAL A 10 -5.24 -12.25 7.00
N HIS A 11 -6.44 -11.67 6.98
CA HIS A 11 -7.00 -11.10 5.76
C HIS A 11 -6.19 -9.89 5.29
N LEU A 12 -5.86 -8.97 6.21
CA LEU A 12 -5.07 -7.79 5.93
C LEU A 12 -3.66 -8.14 5.42
N SER A 13 -3.00 -9.12 6.03
CA SER A 13 -1.66 -9.57 5.63
C SER A 13 -1.63 -10.06 4.18
N LYS A 14 -2.67 -10.79 3.75
CA LYS A 14 -2.85 -11.23 2.36
C LYS A 14 -3.05 -10.07 1.39
N LEU A 15 -3.78 -9.02 1.79
CA LEU A 15 -3.97 -7.80 0.98
C LEU A 15 -2.65 -7.04 0.82
N CYS A 16 -1.88 -6.93 1.90
CA CYS A 16 -0.59 -6.23 1.91
C CYS A 16 0.58 -7.05 1.35
N ARG A 17 0.38 -8.35 1.06
CA ARG A 17 1.44 -9.29 0.65
C ARG A 17 2.57 -9.40 1.69
N ILE A 18 2.19 -9.41 2.97
CA ILE A 18 3.11 -9.58 4.09
C ILE A 18 2.80 -10.93 4.72
N ASP A 19 3.80 -11.81 4.80
CA ASP A 19 3.68 -13.07 5.52
C ASP A 19 4.02 -12.83 7.00
N CYS A 20 3.09 -13.17 7.89
CA CYS A 20 3.27 -13.08 9.34
C CYS A 20 2.74 -14.37 9.97
N GLU A 21 3.52 -15.02 10.83
CA GLU A 21 3.15 -16.31 11.45
C GLU A 21 3.53 -16.35 12.94
N GLY A 22 2.93 -17.29 13.68
CA GLY A 22 3.36 -17.63 15.03
C GLY A 22 3.32 -16.46 16.02
N GLU A 23 4.46 -16.15 16.66
CA GLU A 23 4.57 -15.07 17.65
C GLU A 23 4.46 -13.68 17.03
N GLU A 24 4.99 -13.48 15.82
CA GLU A 24 4.94 -12.18 15.12
C GLU A 24 3.49 -11.75 14.88
N LEU A 25 2.62 -12.69 14.53
CA LEU A 25 1.20 -12.42 14.34
C LEU A 25 0.53 -11.94 15.64
N LYS A 26 0.86 -12.56 16.78
CA LYS A 26 0.30 -12.20 18.09
C LYS A 26 0.75 -10.81 18.53
N ASP A 27 2.03 -10.51 18.35
CA ASP A 27 2.59 -9.20 18.68
C ASP A 27 2.01 -8.11 17.76
N LEU A 28 1.89 -8.39 16.47
CA LEU A 28 1.29 -7.47 15.50
C LEU A 28 -0.18 -7.20 15.81
N LEU A 29 -0.95 -8.24 16.17
CA LEU A 29 -2.35 -8.10 16.59
C LEU A 29 -2.47 -7.18 17.80
N LYS A 30 -1.66 -7.41 18.84
CA LYS A 30 -1.65 -6.58 20.05
C LYS A 30 -1.30 -5.12 19.74
N ASN A 31 -0.28 -4.91 18.91
CA ASN A 31 0.18 -3.57 18.55
C ASN A 31 -0.88 -2.83 17.72
N LEU A 32 -1.49 -3.48 16.73
CA LEU A 32 -2.54 -2.88 15.91
C LEU A 32 -3.79 -2.56 16.73
N GLN A 33 -4.19 -3.43 17.65
CA GLN A 33 -5.30 -3.14 18.58
C GLN A 33 -5.01 -1.91 19.45
N ALA A 34 -3.77 -1.74 19.91
CA ALA A 34 -3.37 -0.56 20.68
C ALA A 34 -3.43 0.73 19.83
N ILE A 35 -2.96 0.68 18.58
CA ILE A 35 -3.01 1.82 17.63
C ILE A 35 -4.47 2.18 17.30
N LEU A 36 -5.31 1.18 16.99
CA LEU A 36 -6.71 1.40 16.67
C LEU A 36 -7.46 2.01 17.86
N ARG A 37 -7.19 1.53 19.09
CA ARG A 37 -7.76 2.12 20.30
C ARG A 37 -7.30 3.57 20.49
N TYR A 38 -6.03 3.88 20.23
CA TYR A 38 -5.53 5.25 20.30
C TYR A 38 -6.24 6.17 19.28
N MET A 39 -6.49 5.68 18.06
CA MET A 39 -7.24 6.42 17.04
C MET A 39 -8.70 6.72 17.43
N GLU A 40 -9.27 6.01 18.41
CA GLU A 40 -10.64 6.27 18.86
C GLU A 40 -10.79 7.63 19.55
N GLU A 41 -9.70 8.20 20.07
CA GLU A 41 -9.67 9.57 20.63
C GLU A 41 -10.11 10.61 19.58
N LEU A 42 -9.87 10.35 18.28
CA LEU A 42 -10.28 11.25 17.20
C LEU A 42 -11.80 11.34 17.02
N LYS A 43 -12.58 10.37 17.54
CA LYS A 43 -14.05 10.38 17.46
C LYS A 43 -14.69 11.43 18.38
N GLU A 44 -13.95 11.96 19.34
CA GLU A 44 -14.43 13.01 20.25
C GLU A 44 -14.47 14.38 19.58
N ILE A 45 -13.82 14.52 18.41
CA ILE A 45 -13.73 15.77 17.65
C ILE A 45 -14.85 15.80 16.61
N ASP A 46 -15.69 16.84 16.66
CA ASP A 46 -16.72 17.07 15.65
C ASP A 46 -16.09 17.56 14.34
N THR A 47 -16.32 16.81 13.27
CA THR A 47 -15.86 17.12 11.92
C THR A 47 -17.00 17.24 10.90
N GLU A 48 -18.27 17.34 11.32
CA GLU A 48 -19.44 17.34 10.40
C GLU A 48 -19.35 18.40 9.29
N ASN A 49 -18.81 19.58 9.62
CA ASN A 49 -18.69 20.72 8.70
C ASN A 49 -17.25 21.03 8.29
N VAL A 50 -16.32 20.11 8.55
CA VAL A 50 -14.90 20.27 8.19
C VAL A 50 -14.65 19.62 6.83
N PRO A 51 -14.22 20.37 5.80
CA PRO A 51 -13.91 19.78 4.51
C PRO A 51 -12.68 18.86 4.61
N VAL A 52 -12.69 17.76 3.86
CA VAL A 52 -11.55 16.82 3.82
C VAL A 52 -10.33 17.50 3.20
N CYS A 53 -9.18 17.39 3.86
CA CYS A 53 -7.91 17.88 3.34
C CYS A 53 -7.21 16.80 2.50
N ASN A 54 -7.42 16.81 1.18
CA ASN A 54 -6.76 15.88 0.25
C ASN A 54 -5.33 16.34 -0.12
N HIS A 55 -5.12 17.64 -0.20
CA HIS A 55 -3.85 18.27 -0.52
C HIS A 55 -3.65 19.45 0.42
N VAL A 56 -2.42 19.63 0.91
CA VAL A 56 -2.07 20.77 1.79
C VAL A 56 -1.94 22.07 0.98
N SER A 57 -1.58 21.98 -0.29
CA SER A 57 -1.52 23.13 -1.19
C SER A 57 -2.94 23.57 -1.58
N GLU A 58 -3.22 24.86 -1.48
CA GLU A 58 -4.47 25.46 -1.96
C GLU A 58 -4.56 25.48 -3.50
N HIS A 59 -3.42 25.38 -4.18
CA HIS A 59 -3.31 25.40 -5.63
C HIS A 59 -3.15 23.97 -6.14
N VAL A 60 -4.28 23.28 -6.29
CA VAL A 60 -4.37 21.97 -6.94
C VAL A 60 -5.03 22.18 -8.28
N GLU A 61 -4.21 22.39 -9.31
CA GLU A 61 -4.68 22.38 -10.69
C GLU A 61 -4.49 20.98 -11.27
N SER A 62 -5.39 20.57 -12.16
CA SER A 62 -5.23 19.35 -12.94
C SER A 62 -4.12 19.56 -13.97
N PHE A 63 -2.87 19.29 -13.56
CA PHE A 63 -1.72 19.37 -14.45
C PHE A 63 -1.80 18.25 -15.50
N MET A 64 -2.07 18.65 -16.74
CA MET A 64 -2.05 17.76 -17.89
C MET A 64 -0.64 17.73 -18.47
N ARG A 65 -0.24 16.56 -18.96
CA ARG A 65 0.98 16.38 -19.76
C ARG A 65 0.60 16.45 -21.23
N ASP A 66 1.38 17.16 -22.04
CA ASP A 66 1.22 17.15 -23.50
C ASP A 66 1.42 15.75 -24.08
N ASP A 67 0.68 15.42 -25.13
CA ASP A 67 0.75 14.11 -25.80
C ASP A 67 1.93 14.05 -26.80
N GLU A 68 3.14 14.17 -26.26
CA GLU A 68 4.38 14.13 -27.03
C GLU A 68 5.22 12.90 -26.68
N VAL A 69 5.91 12.35 -27.67
CA VAL A 69 6.83 11.21 -27.51
C VAL A 69 8.13 11.72 -26.91
N THR A 70 8.57 11.11 -25.81
CA THR A 70 9.84 11.39 -25.15
C THR A 70 10.80 10.21 -25.24
N GLU A 71 12.07 10.45 -24.90
CA GLU A 71 13.07 9.39 -24.84
C GLU A 71 12.67 8.32 -23.80
N THR A 72 12.86 7.06 -24.16
CA THR A 72 12.59 5.92 -23.28
C THR A 72 13.87 5.43 -22.62
N LEU A 73 13.74 4.86 -21.42
CA LEU A 73 14.89 4.28 -20.72
C LEU A 73 15.47 3.12 -21.53
N ASP A 74 16.80 3.08 -21.68
CA ASP A 74 17.46 1.98 -22.37
C ASP A 74 17.22 0.66 -21.64
N ARG A 75 17.15 -0.44 -22.41
CA ARG A 75 16.78 -1.75 -21.88
C ARG A 75 17.75 -2.25 -20.82
N GLU A 76 19.04 -1.96 -20.96
CA GLU A 76 20.07 -2.42 -20.02
C GLU A 76 19.92 -1.72 -18.67
N THR A 77 19.75 -0.40 -18.67
CA THR A 77 19.50 0.40 -17.47
C THR A 77 18.18 0.03 -16.82
N PHE A 78 17.12 -0.22 -17.59
CA PHE A 78 15.84 -0.69 -17.05
C PHE A 78 15.96 -2.01 -16.30
N LEU A 79 16.73 -2.97 -16.84
CA LEU A 79 16.88 -4.31 -16.26
C LEU A 79 17.92 -4.40 -15.16
N LYS A 80 18.78 -3.38 -15.00
CA LYS A 80 19.92 -3.37 -14.06
C LYS A 80 19.55 -3.75 -12.63
N ASN A 81 18.36 -3.35 -12.16
CA ASN A 81 17.87 -3.62 -10.80
C ASN A 81 16.91 -4.83 -10.73
N SER A 82 16.72 -5.56 -11.83
CA SER A 82 15.80 -6.70 -11.85
C SER A 82 16.41 -7.88 -11.08
N PRO A 83 15.67 -8.50 -10.14
CA PRO A 83 16.16 -9.68 -9.41
C PRO A 83 16.49 -10.87 -10.32
N SER A 84 15.79 -10.99 -11.46
CA SER A 84 16.04 -12.04 -12.44
C SER A 84 15.58 -11.61 -13.83
N GLN A 85 16.35 -11.97 -14.84
CA GLN A 85 16.08 -11.59 -16.23
C GLN A 85 16.18 -12.78 -17.18
N VAL A 86 15.39 -12.75 -18.26
CA VAL A 86 15.42 -13.74 -19.34
C VAL A 86 15.08 -13.07 -20.67
N GLY A 87 15.93 -13.22 -21.69
CA GLY A 87 15.65 -12.71 -23.04
C GLY A 87 15.34 -11.20 -23.11
N GLY A 88 15.92 -10.38 -22.23
CA GLY A 88 15.64 -8.94 -22.17
C GLY A 88 14.33 -8.57 -21.47
N MET A 89 13.80 -9.47 -20.64
CA MET A 89 12.57 -9.27 -19.85
C MET A 89 12.84 -9.55 -18.36
N VAL A 90 12.01 -8.97 -17.49
CA VAL A 90 11.96 -9.33 -16.06
C VAL A 90 11.33 -10.71 -15.93
N ARG A 91 12.02 -11.62 -15.25
CA ARG A 91 11.54 -12.98 -15.01
C ARG A 91 10.74 -13.01 -13.70
N VAL A 92 9.50 -13.50 -13.77
CA VAL A 92 8.62 -13.71 -12.62
C VAL A 92 8.09 -15.15 -12.57
N PRO A 93 7.67 -15.66 -11.40
CA PRO A 93 6.94 -16.91 -11.30
C PRO A 93 5.64 -16.86 -12.11
N THR A 94 5.28 -17.98 -12.75
CA THR A 94 4.05 -18.08 -13.54
C THR A 94 2.81 -18.03 -12.65
N VAL A 95 1.83 -17.21 -13.01
CA VAL A 95 0.60 -16.96 -12.21
C VAL A 95 -0.60 -17.80 -12.67
N ILE A 96 -0.48 -18.56 -13.76
CA ILE A 96 -1.59 -19.37 -14.30
C ILE A 96 -1.85 -20.56 -13.37
N LYS A 97 -3.04 -20.60 -12.78
CA LYS A 97 -3.60 -21.77 -12.08
C LYS A 97 -4.63 -22.41 -13.01
N PHE A 98 -4.45 -23.70 -13.33
CA PHE A 98 -5.48 -24.53 -13.97
C PHE A 98 -6.40 -25.11 -12.92
#